data_AF-A0A847VFZ8-F1
#
_entry.id   AF-A0A847VFZ8-F1
#
_cell.length_a   1.000
_cell.length_b   1.000
_cell.length_c   1.000
_cell.angle_alpha   90.00
_cell.angle_beta   90.00
_cell.angle_gamma   90.00
#
_symmetry.space_group_name_H-M   'P 1'
#
loop_
_entity.id
_entity.type
_entity.pdbx_description
1 polymer ?
#
loop_
_entity_poly.entity_id
_entity_poly.type
_entity_poly.pdbx_seq_one_letter_code
_entity_poly.pdbx_strand_id
1 'polypeptide(L)'
;MAKDLRSFIDGLRASRSADLVEIEREIPRDLFMTLIQEKLAKEGRYPAVLFRNVAGHGWPVVTGLFSSYSLLARMLEVDPTDKKRVLSEYMRREAGPIAPIAFTGTTAPVHEIVMTGDDIDLDRLPVQKHCAGDSGRYITIGCMICRD
;
A
#
# COMPACT_ATOMS: atom_id res chain seq x y z
N MET A 1 11.34 -15.66 2.95
CA MET A 1 10.92 -14.56 2.05
C MET A 1 10.87 -13.29 2.88
N ALA A 2 11.31 -12.16 2.35
CA ALA A 2 11.22 -10.88 3.07
C ALA A 2 9.75 -10.55 3.37
N LYS A 3 9.45 -9.96 4.54
CA LYS A 3 8.10 -9.49 4.90
C LYS A 3 7.97 -8.02 4.49
N ASP A 4 7.65 -7.78 3.23
CA ASP A 4 7.55 -6.45 2.63
C ASP A 4 6.34 -6.33 1.70
N LEU A 5 6.14 -5.13 1.14
CA LEU A 5 5.00 -4.85 0.26
C LEU A 5 5.03 -5.70 -1.03
N ARG A 6 6.22 -5.95 -1.59
CA ARG A 6 6.36 -6.70 -2.85
C ARG A 6 5.98 -8.16 -2.61
N SER A 7 6.52 -8.78 -1.56
CA SER A 7 6.20 -10.17 -1.23
C SER A 7 4.73 -10.37 -0.86
N PHE A 8 4.09 -9.37 -0.22
CA PHE A 8 2.65 -9.41 0.04
C PHE A 8 1.83 -9.42 -1.27
N ILE A 9 2.12 -8.50 -2.20
CA ILE A 9 1.45 -8.43 -3.50
C ILE A 9 1.70 -9.71 -4.31
N ASP A 10 2.94 -10.20 -4.32
CA ASP A 10 3.31 -11.44 -5.02
C ASP A 10 2.57 -12.65 -4.44
N GLY A 11 2.35 -12.71 -3.12
CA GLY A 11 1.54 -13.73 -2.47
C GLY A 11 0.06 -13.69 -2.90
N LEU A 12 -0.51 -12.49 -3.01
CA LEU A 12 -1.88 -12.33 -3.56
C LEU A 12 -1.96 -12.79 -5.01
N ARG A 13 -0.96 -12.41 -5.83
CA ARG A 13 -0.87 -12.80 -7.25
C ARG A 13 -0.72 -14.30 -7.43
N ALA A 14 0.24 -14.92 -6.71
CA ALA A 14 0.52 -16.35 -6.79
C ALA A 14 -0.68 -17.21 -6.36
N SER A 15 -1.44 -16.76 -5.36
CA SER A 15 -2.67 -17.42 -4.91
C SER A 15 -3.89 -17.14 -5.79
N ARG A 16 -3.76 -16.32 -6.85
CA ARG A 16 -4.87 -15.84 -7.69
C ARG A 16 -6.02 -15.26 -6.86
N SER A 17 -5.67 -14.51 -5.81
CA SER A 17 -6.64 -13.97 -4.87
C SER A 17 -7.56 -12.97 -5.57
N ALA A 18 -8.87 -13.05 -5.30
CA ALA A 18 -9.82 -12.02 -5.70
C ALA A 18 -9.59 -10.67 -5.00
N ASP A 19 -8.76 -10.66 -3.95
CA ASP A 19 -8.35 -9.46 -3.21
C ASP A 19 -7.26 -8.64 -3.91
N LEU A 20 -6.79 -9.04 -5.10
CA LEU A 20 -5.86 -8.26 -5.92
C LEU A 20 -6.49 -7.97 -7.29
N VAL A 21 -6.52 -6.71 -7.65
CA VAL A 21 -6.86 -6.23 -8.99
C VAL A 21 -5.65 -5.49 -9.55
N GLU A 22 -5.19 -5.89 -10.74
CA GLU A 22 -4.08 -5.22 -11.43
C GLU A 22 -4.62 -4.50 -12.66
N ILE A 23 -4.24 -3.22 -12.81
CA ILE A 23 -4.69 -2.35 -13.90
C ILE A 23 -3.47 -1.93 -14.70
N GLU A 24 -3.35 -2.46 -15.91
CA GLU A 24 -2.24 -2.22 -16.84
C GLU A 24 -2.45 -0.99 -17.72
N ARG A 25 -3.71 -0.61 -17.98
CA ARG A 25 -4.02 0.60 -18.76
C ARG A 25 -3.47 1.83 -18.06
N GLU A 26 -3.01 2.81 -18.85
CA GLU A 26 -2.61 4.10 -18.32
C GLU A 26 -3.79 4.79 -17.63
N ILE A 27 -3.56 5.26 -16.41
CA ILE A 27 -4.55 5.99 -15.61
C ILE A 27 -4.02 7.41 -15.35
N PRO A 28 -4.85 8.46 -15.55
CA PRO A 28 -4.48 9.81 -15.14
C PRO A 28 -4.23 9.87 -13.63
N ARG A 29 -3.18 10.58 -13.22
CA ARG A 29 -2.76 10.65 -11.80
C ARG A 29 -3.88 11.13 -10.87
N ASP A 30 -4.53 12.25 -11.20
CA ASP A 30 -5.43 12.94 -10.29
C ASP A 30 -6.87 12.40 -10.41
N LEU A 31 -7.52 12.09 -9.28
CA LEU A 31 -8.91 11.61 -9.11
C LEU A 31 -9.18 10.15 -9.53
N PHE A 32 -8.53 9.61 -10.55
CA PHE A 32 -8.98 8.36 -11.17
C PHE A 32 -8.81 7.12 -10.29
N MET A 33 -7.75 7.01 -9.50
CA MET A 33 -7.59 5.84 -8.62
C MET A 33 -8.66 5.82 -7.51
N THR A 34 -9.08 6.99 -7.04
CA THR A 34 -10.20 7.12 -6.10
C THR A 34 -11.53 6.78 -6.76
N LEU A 35 -11.79 7.24 -7.99
CA LEU A 35 -13.01 6.90 -8.74
C LEU A 35 -13.15 5.39 -8.98
N ILE A 36 -12.03 4.72 -9.27
CA ILE A 36 -12.00 3.26 -9.44
C ILE A 36 -12.30 2.56 -8.11
N GLN A 37 -11.71 3.02 -7.00
CA GLN A 37 -12.01 2.49 -5.68
C GLN A 37 -13.48 2.71 -5.28
N GLU A 38 -14.04 3.88 -5.56
CA GLU A 38 -15.45 4.19 -5.31
C GLU A 38 -16.39 3.28 -6.12
N LYS A 39 -16.08 3.05 -7.40
CA LYS A 39 -16.83 2.10 -8.24
C LYS A 39 -16.79 0.69 -7.65
N LEU A 40 -15.62 0.21 -7.24
CA LEU A 40 -15.47 -1.12 -6.63
C LEU A 40 -16.26 -1.21 -5.31
N ALA A 41 -16.22 -0.17 -4.48
CA ALA A 41 -16.99 -0.12 -3.23
C ALA A 41 -18.50 -0.18 -3.49
N LYS A 42 -19.01 0.51 -4.53
CA LYS A 42 -20.42 0.42 -4.97
C LYS A 42 -20.82 -0.99 -5.44
N GLU A 43 -19.85 -1.77 -5.91
CA GLU A 43 -20.02 -3.20 -6.26
C GLU A 43 -19.80 -4.14 -5.05
N GLY A 44 -19.57 -3.61 -3.85
CA GLY A 44 -19.28 -4.39 -2.64
C GLY A 44 -17.91 -5.07 -2.66
N ARG A 45 -16.98 -4.58 -3.49
CA ARG A 45 -15.63 -5.15 -3.67
C ARG A 45 -14.58 -4.23 -3.05
N TYR A 46 -13.67 -4.81 -2.28
CA TYR A 46 -12.64 -4.07 -1.55
C TYR A 46 -11.21 -4.63 -1.73
N PRO A 47 -10.77 -4.95 -2.97
CA PRO A 47 -9.45 -5.51 -3.21
C PRO A 47 -8.35 -4.45 -3.06
N ALA A 48 -7.12 -4.91 -2.89
CA ALA A 48 -5.95 -4.09 -3.22
C ALA A 48 -5.92 -3.88 -4.74
N VAL A 49 -5.70 -2.64 -5.18
CA VAL A 49 -5.65 -2.28 -6.59
C VAL A 49 -4.26 -1.79 -6.94
N LEU A 50 -3.56 -2.52 -7.80
CA LEU A 50 -2.25 -2.14 -8.32
C LEU A 50 -2.39 -1.48 -9.70
N PHE A 51 -2.17 -0.18 -9.75
CA PHE A 51 -2.10 0.62 -10.97
C PHE A 51 -0.66 0.59 -11.50
N ARG A 52 -0.44 -0.14 -12.59
CA ARG A 52 0.91 -0.35 -13.14
C ARG A 52 1.43 0.83 -13.96
N ASN A 53 0.51 1.61 -14.53
CA ASN A 53 0.83 2.73 -15.40
C ASN A 53 0.06 3.99 -14.99
N VAL A 54 0.74 4.95 -14.37
CA VAL A 54 0.19 6.25 -13.98
C VAL A 54 0.77 7.30 -14.91
N ALA A 55 -0.10 8.03 -15.61
CA ALA A 55 0.28 8.98 -16.64
C ALA A 55 1.35 9.96 -16.14
N GLY A 56 2.46 10.06 -16.87
CA GLY A 56 3.59 10.95 -16.56
C GLY A 56 4.52 10.47 -15.43
N HIS A 57 4.36 9.24 -14.91
CA HIS A 57 5.18 8.73 -13.80
C HIS A 57 5.75 7.33 -14.11
N GLY A 58 6.97 7.08 -13.65
CA GLY A 58 7.64 5.79 -13.81
C GLY A 58 7.32 4.76 -12.73
N TRP A 59 6.54 5.12 -11.71
CA TRP A 59 6.27 4.28 -10.55
C TRP A 59 4.80 3.81 -10.50
N PRO A 60 4.55 2.52 -10.21
CA PRO A 60 3.21 2.03 -9.99
C PRO A 60 2.65 2.53 -8.65
N VAL A 61 1.33 2.54 -8.52
CA VAL A 61 0.64 2.88 -7.28
C VAL A 61 -0.23 1.71 -6.83
N VAL A 62 -0.19 1.36 -5.56
CA VAL A 62 -1.11 0.39 -4.96
C VAL A 62 -2.01 1.08 -3.95
N THR A 63 -3.30 0.78 -4.00
CA THR A 63 -4.32 1.29 -3.06
C THR A 63 -5.10 0.14 -2.45
N GLY A 64 -5.92 0.39 -1.43
CA GLY A 64 -6.82 -0.63 -0.87
C GLY A 64 -6.11 -1.78 -0.13
N LEU A 65 -4.89 -1.59 0.36
CA LEU A 65 -4.16 -2.66 1.07
C LEU A 65 -4.88 -3.11 2.36
N PHE A 66 -5.63 -2.22 3.01
CA PHE A 66 -6.30 -2.47 4.29
C PHE A 66 -7.84 -2.47 4.18
N SER A 67 -8.39 -2.54 2.97
CA SER A 67 -9.83 -2.34 2.75
C SER A 67 -10.70 -3.58 2.99
N SER A 68 -10.13 -4.75 3.31
CA SER A 68 -10.91 -5.96 3.59
C SER A 68 -10.31 -6.80 4.72
N TYR A 69 -11.17 -7.52 5.46
CA TYR A 69 -10.73 -8.50 6.46
C TYR A 69 -9.89 -9.64 5.86
N SER A 70 -10.13 -9.99 4.59
CA SER A 70 -9.32 -11.01 3.91
C SER A 70 -7.88 -10.56 3.74
N LEU A 71 -7.67 -9.30 3.34
CA LEU A 71 -6.33 -8.70 3.25
C LEU A 71 -5.67 -8.61 4.63
N LEU A 72 -6.39 -8.11 5.65
CA LEU A 72 -5.88 -8.01 7.01
C LEU A 72 -5.49 -9.38 7.58
N ALA A 73 -6.32 -10.40 7.36
CA ALA A 73 -6.03 -11.75 7.81
C ALA A 73 -4.76 -12.31 7.17
N ARG A 74 -4.58 -12.08 5.86
CA ARG A 74 -3.36 -12.48 5.16
C ARG A 74 -2.12 -11.75 5.70
N MET A 75 -2.22 -10.44 5.96
CA MET A 75 -1.12 -9.67 6.58
C MET A 75 -0.76 -10.19 7.97
N LEU A 76 -1.78 -10.60 8.74
CA LEU A 76 -1.61 -11.17 10.07
C LEU A 76 -1.36 -12.69 10.04
N GLU A 77 -1.28 -13.33 8.87
CA GLU A 77 -1.06 -14.77 8.73
C GLU A 77 -2.11 -15.61 9.52
N VAL A 78 -3.38 -15.20 9.46
CA VAL A 78 -4.53 -15.90 10.08
C VAL A 78 -5.61 -16.22 9.04
N ASP A 79 -6.60 -17.03 9.44
CA ASP A 79 -7.72 -17.41 8.59
C ASP A 79 -8.57 -16.18 8.19
N PRO A 80 -8.76 -15.90 6.89
CA PRO A 80 -9.55 -14.77 6.40
C PRO A 80 -11.06 -14.88 6.63
N THR A 81 -11.57 -16.05 6.98
CA THR A 81 -13.00 -16.28 7.24
C THR A 81 -13.40 -15.92 8.67
N ASP A 82 -12.43 -15.85 9.61
CA ASP A 82 -12.68 -15.53 11.02
C ASP A 82 -12.28 -14.08 11.35
N LYS A 83 -13.23 -13.16 11.18
CA LYS A 83 -13.04 -11.73 11.49
C LYS A 83 -12.69 -11.48 12.97
N LYS A 84 -13.19 -12.31 13.90
CA LYS A 84 -12.87 -12.17 15.33
C LYS A 84 -11.42 -12.57 15.58
N ARG A 85 -10.92 -13.58 14.86
CA ARG A 85 -9.51 -13.98 14.91
C ARG A 85 -8.58 -12.88 14.41
N VAL A 86 -8.95 -12.19 13.33
CA VAL A 86 -8.18 -11.03 12.81
C VAL A 86 -8.03 -9.96 13.90
N LEU A 87 -9.14 -9.55 14.52
CA LEU A 87 -9.13 -8.51 15.54
C LEU A 87 -8.35 -8.94 16.79
N SER A 88 -8.59 -10.15 17.30
CA SER A 88 -7.89 -10.65 18.48
C SER A 88 -6.39 -10.84 18.25
N GLU A 89 -5.97 -11.25 17.05
CA GLU A 89 -4.56 -11.37 16.70
C GLU A 89 -3.88 -10.00 16.59
N TYR A 90 -4.56 -9.00 16.01
CA TYR A 90 -4.08 -7.62 16.00
C TYR A 90 -3.81 -7.11 17.42
N MET A 91 -4.81 -7.22 18.31
CA MET A 91 -4.70 -6.77 19.71
C MET A 91 -3.59 -7.50 20.46
N ARG A 92 -3.42 -8.82 20.22
CA ARG A 92 -2.36 -9.62 20.84
C ARG A 92 -0.96 -9.12 20.43
N ARG A 93 -0.75 -8.80 19.15
CA ARG A 93 0.55 -8.33 18.63
C ARG A 93 0.86 -6.91 19.10
N GLU A 94 -0.15 -6.05 19.15
CA GLU A 94 -0.02 -4.69 19.69
C GLU A 94 0.43 -4.71 21.17
N ALA A 95 -0.16 -5.59 21.98
CA ALA A 95 0.19 -5.73 23.41
C ALA A 95 1.58 -6.33 23.67
N GLY A 96 2.20 -6.96 22.65
CA GLY A 96 3.50 -7.61 22.75
C GLY A 96 4.44 -7.14 21.63
N PRO A 97 4.83 -5.85 21.61
CA PRO A 97 5.67 -5.31 20.55
C PRO A 97 7.05 -5.97 20.56
N ILE A 98 7.56 -6.25 19.37
CA ILE A 98 8.93 -6.74 19.17
C ILE A 98 9.77 -5.54 18.74
N ALA A 99 10.85 -5.27 19.47
CA ALA A 99 11.74 -4.17 19.14
C ALA A 99 12.35 -4.36 17.74
N PRO A 100 12.42 -3.31 16.90
CA PRO A 100 13.12 -3.38 15.62
C PRO A 100 14.58 -3.77 15.82
N ILE A 101 15.09 -4.62 14.93
CA ILE A 101 16.51 -4.96 14.88
C ILE A 101 17.16 -4.06 13.81
N ALA A 102 18.29 -3.44 14.15
CA ALA A 102 19.04 -2.64 13.21
C ALA A 102 19.48 -3.48 11.99
N PHE A 103 19.33 -2.92 10.80
CA PHE A 103 19.81 -3.56 9.57
C PHE A 103 21.34 -3.62 9.58
N THR A 104 21.90 -4.79 9.27
CA THR A 104 23.35 -5.06 9.29
C THR A 104 23.97 -5.27 7.91
N GLY A 105 23.18 -5.21 6.84
CA GLY A 105 23.68 -5.31 5.47
C GLY A 105 24.31 -4.01 4.98
N THR A 106 24.92 -4.07 3.78
CA THR A 106 25.62 -2.91 3.19
C THR A 106 24.66 -1.84 2.70
N THR A 107 23.64 -2.22 1.94
CA THR A 107 22.63 -1.30 1.38
C THR A 107 21.24 -1.89 1.63
N ALA A 108 20.41 -1.16 2.38
CA ALA A 108 19.01 -1.52 2.55
C ALA A 108 18.25 -1.23 1.24
N PRO A 109 17.25 -2.04 0.83
CA PRO A 109 16.51 -1.81 -0.42
C PRO A 109 15.89 -0.40 -0.54
N VAL A 110 15.49 0.20 0.58
CA VAL A 110 14.95 1.58 0.61
C VAL A 110 16.02 2.66 0.33
N HIS A 111 17.31 2.32 0.39
CA HIS A 111 18.44 3.21 0.11
C HIS A 111 19.07 2.97 -1.28
N GLU A 112 18.42 2.19 -2.17
CA GLU A 112 18.91 2.00 -3.55
C GLU A 112 18.97 3.31 -4.35
N ILE A 113 18.07 4.26 -4.05
CA ILE A 113 18.03 5.59 -4.66
C ILE A 113 17.97 6.61 -3.53
N VAL A 114 18.96 7.50 -3.47
CA VAL A 114 19.05 8.58 -2.48
C VAL A 114 19.10 9.92 -3.21
N MET A 115 18.14 10.79 -2.92
CA MET A 115 18.03 12.13 -3.50
C MET A 115 18.07 13.16 -2.37
N THR A 116 18.97 14.14 -2.47
CA THR A 116 19.20 15.15 -1.44
C THR A 116 19.42 16.53 -2.07
N GLY A 117 19.22 17.61 -1.29
CA GLY A 117 19.45 18.97 -1.76
C GLY A 117 18.62 19.31 -3.00
N ASP A 118 19.29 19.81 -4.03
CA ASP A 118 18.67 20.25 -5.29
C ASP A 118 18.08 19.10 -6.13
N ASP A 119 18.43 17.84 -5.81
CA ASP A 119 17.83 16.68 -6.48
C ASP A 119 16.39 16.41 -6.02
N ILE A 120 15.94 17.01 -4.90
CA ILE A 120 14.61 16.76 -4.34
C ILE A 120 13.52 17.37 -5.23
N ASP A 121 12.74 16.50 -5.87
CA ASP A 121 11.54 16.85 -6.62
C ASP A 121 10.39 15.90 -6.24
N LEU A 122 9.41 16.44 -5.51
CA LEU A 122 8.25 15.68 -5.05
C LEU A 122 7.26 15.35 -6.16
N ASP A 123 7.27 16.06 -7.29
CA ASP A 123 6.35 15.76 -8.40
C ASP A 123 6.77 14.51 -9.19
N ARG A 124 7.97 13.97 -8.93
CA ARG A 124 8.37 12.63 -9.41
C ARG A 124 7.51 11.52 -8.82
N LEU A 125 6.97 11.73 -7.61
CA LEU A 125 6.10 10.76 -6.97
C LEU A 125 4.68 10.86 -7.56
N PRO A 126 4.01 9.74 -7.87
CA PRO A 126 2.63 9.73 -8.38
C PRO A 126 1.59 10.03 -7.28
N VAL A 127 1.81 11.10 -6.50
CA VAL A 127 0.90 11.54 -5.45
C VAL A 127 -0.34 12.12 -6.12
N GLN A 128 -1.48 11.49 -5.94
CA GLN A 128 -2.72 11.98 -6.54
C GLN A 128 -3.39 13.07 -5.69
N LYS A 129 -4.15 13.91 -6.38
CA LYS A 129 -5.29 14.61 -5.80
C LYS A 129 -6.46 13.61 -5.70
N HIS A 130 -7.02 13.38 -4.51
CA HIS A 130 -7.99 12.30 -4.29
C HIS A 130 -9.41 12.74 -4.65
N CYS A 131 -9.74 13.99 -4.33
CA CYS A 131 -11.05 14.59 -4.56
C CYS A 131 -10.92 15.97 -5.22
N ALA A 132 -11.95 16.40 -5.98
CA ALA A 132 -11.94 17.69 -6.67
C ALA A 132 -11.72 18.89 -5.73
N GLY A 133 -12.27 18.79 -4.50
CA GLY A 133 -12.16 19.82 -3.47
C GLY A 133 -10.85 19.84 -2.68
N ASP A 134 -9.93 18.90 -2.89
CA ASP A 134 -8.66 18.89 -2.17
C ASP A 134 -7.81 20.11 -2.53
N SER A 135 -7.18 20.72 -1.52
CA SER A 135 -6.27 21.87 -1.71
C SER A 135 -4.95 21.51 -2.42
N GLY A 136 -4.69 20.22 -2.65
CA GLY A 136 -3.48 19.73 -3.28
C GLY A 136 -3.47 18.21 -3.44
N ARG A 137 -2.29 17.66 -3.73
CA ARG A 137 -2.01 16.23 -3.77
C ARG A 137 -1.62 15.76 -2.38
N TYR A 138 -2.13 14.60 -1.94
CA TYR A 138 -1.94 14.13 -0.56
C TYR A 138 -1.28 12.75 -0.51
N ILE A 139 -0.22 12.66 0.29
CA ILE A 139 0.33 11.38 0.76
C ILE A 139 -0.54 10.90 1.93
N THR A 140 -1.17 9.74 1.79
CA THR A 140 -2.15 9.23 2.77
C THR A 140 -1.65 8.04 3.58
N ILE A 141 -0.52 7.44 3.20
CA ILE A 141 0.08 6.28 3.87
C ILE A 141 1.55 6.53 4.26
N GLY A 142 1.83 7.76 4.70
CA GLY A 142 3.14 8.13 5.24
C GLY A 142 3.30 7.67 6.69
N CYS A 143 4.25 6.78 6.97
CA CYS A 143 4.64 6.43 8.33
C CYS A 143 5.71 7.41 8.82
N MET A 144 5.30 8.48 9.51
CA MET A 144 6.23 9.44 10.11
C MET A 144 6.88 8.85 11.37
N ILE A 145 8.21 8.86 11.41
CA ILE A 145 9.00 8.43 12.57
C ILE A 145 9.64 9.66 13.19
N CYS A 146 9.34 9.92 14.46
CA CYS A 146 9.89 11.02 15.25
C CYS A 146 10.54 10.47 16.52
N ARG A 147 11.47 11.25 17.08
CA ARG A 147 12.09 11.01 18.38
C ARG A 147 11.93 12.28 19.21
N ASP A 148 11.73 12.12 20.53
CA ASP A 148 11.79 13.21 21.52
C ASP A 148 13.16 13.91 21.47
#